data_AF-A0A1V2CDH2-F1
#
_entry.id   AF-A0A1V2CDH2-F1
#
_cell.length_a   1.000
_cell.length_b   1.000
_cell.length_c   1.000
_cell.angle_alpha   90.00
_cell.angle_beta   90.00
_cell.angle_gamma   90.00
#
_symmetry.space_group_name_H-M   'P 1'
#
loop_
_entity.id
_entity.type
_entity.pdbx_description
1 polymer ?
#
loop_
_entity_poly.entity_id
_entity_poly.type
_entity_poly.pdbx_seq_one_letter_code
_entity_poly.pdbx_strand_id
1 'polypeptide(L)'
;MATKYVCNGALCVCNKGATGGVLEVKSQSNIFIQEKLMATDSDLTFEVPLTGLCSITQKACKPALLTKWETPASNVFEGDKKALLQTSTLKCDVGGEISITDPQQTGSRTVIFDNYSASEIIKTKQIVSASWMTGDFKNNIKNASYNEKISLLVKTINYEAGETITIIVDEKDGKDINQGIKEISLSGIVNENGFAELKEIIEIESPKQNTTWI
;
A
#
# COMPACT_ATOMS: atom_id res chain seq x y z
N MET A 1 -16.82 -22.01 -24.40
CA MET A 1 -16.45 -20.78 -23.66
C MET A 1 -15.21 -21.11 -22.85
N ALA A 2 -14.25 -20.17 -22.72
CA ALA A 2 -13.12 -20.38 -21.83
C ALA A 2 -13.61 -20.32 -20.37
N THR A 3 -13.21 -21.28 -19.54
CA THR A 3 -13.54 -21.29 -18.11
C THR A 3 -12.77 -20.17 -17.40
N LYS A 4 -13.49 -19.37 -16.60
CA LYS A 4 -12.90 -18.29 -15.80
C LYS A 4 -12.20 -18.84 -14.55
N TYR A 5 -11.15 -18.17 -14.11
CA TYR A 5 -10.56 -18.37 -12.79
C TYR A 5 -11.34 -17.59 -11.74
N VAL A 6 -11.28 -18.06 -10.50
CA VAL A 6 -11.96 -17.45 -9.36
C VAL A 6 -11.02 -16.50 -8.65
N CYS A 7 -11.48 -15.29 -8.41
CA CYS A 7 -10.76 -14.26 -7.67
C CYS A 7 -11.35 -14.07 -6.27
N ASN A 8 -10.60 -13.43 -5.37
CA ASN A 8 -11.11 -12.96 -4.08
C ASN A 8 -12.37 -12.12 -4.24
N GLY A 9 -13.34 -12.33 -3.34
CA GLY A 9 -14.67 -11.73 -3.42
C GLY A 9 -15.66 -12.49 -4.30
N ALA A 10 -15.32 -13.67 -4.80
CA ALA A 10 -16.22 -14.46 -5.64
C ALA A 10 -17.54 -14.80 -4.92
N LEU A 11 -18.65 -14.71 -5.66
CA LEU A 11 -19.97 -15.04 -5.12
C LEU A 11 -20.20 -16.54 -5.24
N CYS A 12 -20.60 -17.15 -4.13
CA CYS A 12 -20.85 -18.57 -4.02
C CYS A 12 -22.27 -18.83 -3.50
N VAL A 13 -22.86 -19.96 -3.88
CA VAL A 13 -24.17 -20.38 -3.38
C VAL A 13 -24.15 -21.85 -3.01
N CYS A 14 -24.79 -22.20 -1.90
CA CYS A 14 -25.03 -23.60 -1.52
C CYS A 14 -26.38 -24.03 -2.07
N ASN A 15 -26.46 -25.18 -2.77
CA ASN A 15 -27.70 -25.70 -3.32
C ASN A 15 -28.73 -26.16 -2.27
N LYS A 16 -28.34 -26.20 -0.99
CA LYS A 16 -29.23 -26.46 0.16
C LYS A 16 -29.39 -25.25 1.08
N GLY A 17 -28.71 -24.13 0.80
CA GLY A 17 -28.83 -22.89 1.55
C GLY A 17 -29.66 -21.85 0.79
N ALA A 18 -30.25 -20.89 1.50
CA ALA A 18 -31.11 -19.88 0.88
C ALA A 18 -30.36 -18.64 0.35
N THR A 19 -29.22 -18.27 0.95
CA THR A 19 -28.49 -17.04 0.61
C THR A 19 -27.03 -17.34 0.29
N GLY A 20 -26.50 -16.65 -0.73
CA GLY A 20 -25.10 -16.78 -1.16
C GLY A 20 -24.11 -16.24 -0.13
N GLY A 21 -22.82 -16.48 -0.39
CA GLY A 21 -21.71 -15.98 0.40
C GLY A 21 -20.62 -15.40 -0.49
N VAL A 22 -19.67 -14.68 0.11
CA VAL A 22 -18.53 -14.05 -0.56
C VAL A 22 -17.26 -14.79 -0.14
N LEU A 23 -16.60 -15.43 -1.10
CA LEU A 23 -15.37 -16.20 -0.87
C LEU A 23 -14.22 -15.26 -0.51
N GLU A 24 -13.51 -15.58 0.57
CA GLU A 24 -12.33 -14.87 1.03
C GLU A 24 -11.09 -15.75 0.79
N VAL A 25 -10.13 -15.22 0.04
CA VAL A 25 -8.87 -15.92 -0.26
C VAL A 25 -7.88 -15.70 0.88
N LYS A 26 -7.55 -16.78 1.58
CA LYS A 26 -6.57 -16.81 2.69
C LYS A 26 -5.48 -17.87 2.48
N SER A 27 -5.67 -18.73 1.50
CA SER A 27 -4.76 -19.82 1.19
C SER A 27 -3.42 -19.33 0.67
N GLN A 28 -3.35 -18.12 0.10
CA GLN A 28 -2.17 -17.61 -0.61
C GLN A 28 -2.12 -16.08 -0.62
N SER A 29 -0.94 -15.50 -0.87
CA SER A 29 -0.73 -14.04 -0.91
C SER A 29 0.09 -13.53 -2.11
N ASN A 30 0.42 -14.40 -3.08
CA ASN A 30 1.39 -14.10 -4.14
C ASN A 30 0.79 -14.09 -5.55
N ILE A 31 -0.31 -14.82 -5.81
CA ILE A 31 -0.87 -14.92 -7.16
C ILE A 31 -2.12 -14.06 -7.29
N PHE A 32 -2.12 -13.16 -8.26
CA PHE A 32 -3.23 -12.24 -8.53
C PHE A 32 -3.75 -12.41 -9.95
N ILE A 33 -5.06 -12.28 -10.10
CA ILE A 33 -5.76 -12.24 -11.38
C ILE A 33 -6.56 -10.95 -11.40
N GLN A 34 -6.20 -10.04 -12.29
CA GLN A 34 -6.84 -8.72 -12.41
C GLN A 34 -6.89 -7.98 -11.06
N GLU A 35 -5.73 -7.85 -10.41
CA GLU A 35 -5.54 -7.15 -9.12
C GLU A 35 -6.25 -7.77 -7.91
N LYS A 36 -6.88 -8.94 -8.07
CA LYS A 36 -7.52 -9.70 -6.99
C LYS A 36 -6.74 -11.00 -6.75
N LEU A 37 -6.59 -11.39 -5.49
CA LEU A 37 -5.95 -12.67 -5.16
C LEU A 37 -6.68 -13.83 -5.88
N MET A 38 -5.92 -14.73 -6.48
CA MET A 38 -6.43 -15.96 -7.08
C MET A 38 -6.89 -16.93 -5.99
N ALA A 39 -8.13 -17.39 -6.05
CA ALA A 39 -8.61 -18.41 -5.13
C ALA A 39 -8.02 -19.79 -5.47
N THR A 40 -7.76 -20.60 -4.45
CA THR A 40 -7.23 -21.96 -4.58
C THR A 40 -8.16 -23.01 -3.99
N ASP A 41 -7.88 -24.27 -4.30
CA ASP A 41 -8.60 -25.44 -3.79
C ASP A 41 -8.61 -25.57 -2.26
N SER A 42 -7.84 -24.74 -1.57
CA SER A 42 -7.69 -24.73 -0.12
C SER A 42 -8.42 -23.58 0.57
N ASP A 43 -9.09 -22.68 -0.17
CA ASP A 43 -9.86 -21.57 0.41
C ASP A 43 -11.23 -22.01 0.91
N LEU A 44 -11.41 -22.05 2.23
CA LEU A 44 -12.67 -22.48 2.87
C LEU A 44 -13.35 -21.34 3.65
N THR A 45 -12.81 -20.14 3.57
CA THR A 45 -13.25 -18.97 4.33
C THR A 45 -14.14 -18.06 3.48
N PHE A 46 -15.13 -17.46 4.14
CA PHE A 46 -16.08 -16.56 3.51
C PHE A 46 -16.14 -15.26 4.32
N GLU A 47 -15.91 -14.12 3.67
CA GLU A 47 -16.05 -12.79 4.27
C GLU A 47 -17.51 -12.54 4.67
N VAL A 48 -18.42 -12.87 3.74
CA VAL A 48 -19.85 -12.98 4.01
C VAL A 48 -20.20 -14.46 4.03
N PRO A 49 -20.52 -15.04 5.21
CA PRO A 49 -20.87 -16.45 5.30
C PRO A 49 -22.05 -16.81 4.39
N LEU A 50 -22.11 -18.07 3.96
CA LEU A 50 -23.31 -18.64 3.36
C LEU A 50 -24.44 -18.60 4.40
N THR A 51 -25.41 -17.71 4.17
CA THR A 51 -26.48 -17.38 5.14
C THR A 51 -27.83 -17.95 4.72
N GLY A 52 -28.86 -17.76 5.56
CA GLY A 52 -30.22 -18.25 5.32
C GLY A 52 -30.50 -19.62 5.96
N LEU A 53 -31.59 -20.28 5.57
CA LEU A 53 -31.98 -21.60 6.09
C LEU A 53 -31.36 -22.73 5.26
N CYS A 54 -30.86 -23.77 5.94
CA CYS A 54 -30.44 -25.01 5.31
C CYS A 54 -31.61 -25.98 5.20
N SER A 55 -31.91 -26.45 3.99
CA SER A 55 -33.03 -27.38 3.74
C SER A 55 -32.82 -28.78 4.32
N ILE A 56 -31.58 -29.16 4.67
CA ILE A 56 -31.27 -30.45 5.31
C ILE A 56 -31.48 -30.35 6.83
N THR A 57 -30.88 -29.36 7.48
CA THR A 57 -30.91 -29.26 8.95
C THR A 57 -32.11 -28.47 9.46
N GLN A 58 -32.83 -27.77 8.58
CA GLN A 58 -33.94 -26.85 8.91
C GLN A 58 -33.53 -25.74 9.90
N LYS A 59 -32.23 -25.41 9.93
CA LYS A 59 -31.63 -24.37 10.79
C LYS A 59 -30.85 -23.37 9.95
N ALA A 60 -30.36 -22.30 10.60
CA ALA A 60 -29.44 -21.37 9.96
C ALA A 60 -28.27 -22.12 9.30
N CYS A 61 -28.01 -21.83 8.02
CA CYS A 61 -26.99 -22.48 7.23
C CYS A 61 -25.62 -22.18 7.85
N LYS A 62 -24.97 -23.24 8.31
CA LYS A 62 -23.59 -23.23 8.79
C LYS A 62 -22.88 -24.36 8.06
N PRO A 63 -22.29 -24.10 6.89
CA PRO A 63 -21.70 -25.16 6.08
C PRO A 63 -20.52 -25.81 6.83
N ALA A 64 -20.50 -27.13 6.82
CA ALA A 64 -19.39 -27.93 7.36
C ALA A 64 -18.41 -28.23 6.22
N LEU A 65 -17.34 -27.44 6.14
CA LEU A 65 -16.37 -27.47 5.04
C LEU A 65 -15.11 -28.22 5.49
N LEU A 66 -15.05 -29.52 5.21
CA LEU A 66 -13.96 -30.40 5.64
C LEU A 66 -13.05 -30.84 4.48
N THR A 67 -13.46 -30.57 3.25
CA THR A 67 -12.77 -31.02 2.04
C THR A 67 -12.29 -29.84 1.21
N LYS A 68 -11.29 -30.08 0.37
CA LYS A 68 -10.86 -29.12 -0.65
C LYS A 68 -11.93 -28.98 -1.73
N TRP A 69 -11.84 -27.90 -2.51
CA TRP A 69 -12.66 -27.76 -3.71
C TRP A 69 -12.33 -28.85 -4.73
N GLU A 70 -13.36 -29.29 -5.44
CA GLU A 70 -13.29 -30.28 -6.50
C GLU A 70 -13.17 -29.60 -7.87
N THR A 71 -12.52 -30.29 -8.81
CA THR A 71 -12.26 -29.82 -10.18
C THR A 71 -11.52 -28.45 -10.28
N PRO A 72 -10.43 -28.22 -9.51
CA PRO A 72 -9.59 -27.04 -9.73
C PRO A 72 -8.80 -27.17 -11.05
N ALA A 73 -8.12 -26.08 -11.44
CA ALA A 73 -7.23 -26.06 -12.59
C ALA A 73 -6.08 -27.07 -12.44
N SER A 74 -5.70 -27.72 -13.54
CA SER A 74 -4.64 -28.73 -13.53
C SER A 74 -3.22 -28.17 -13.67
N ASN A 75 -3.10 -26.94 -14.20
CA ASN A 75 -1.83 -26.36 -14.64
C ASN A 75 -1.55 -24.98 -14.03
N VAL A 76 -2.37 -24.52 -13.09
CA VAL A 76 -2.25 -23.20 -12.45
C VAL A 76 -2.33 -23.41 -10.95
N PHE A 77 -1.25 -23.10 -10.24
CA PHE A 77 -1.12 -23.37 -8.81
C PHE A 77 -0.07 -22.46 -8.16
N GLU A 78 -0.25 -22.19 -6.87
CA GLU A 78 0.78 -21.65 -5.98
C GLU A 78 1.31 -22.80 -5.11
N GLY A 79 2.54 -23.24 -5.34
CA GLY A 79 3.08 -24.41 -4.65
C GLY A 79 2.24 -25.67 -4.94
N ASP A 80 1.56 -26.21 -3.93
CA ASP A 80 0.66 -27.35 -4.04
C ASP A 80 -0.84 -26.98 -4.13
N LYS A 81 -1.16 -25.68 -4.10
CA LYS A 81 -2.54 -25.15 -4.07
C LYS A 81 -3.02 -24.82 -5.46
N LYS A 82 -3.97 -25.59 -5.98
CA LYS A 82 -4.46 -25.44 -7.35
C LYS A 82 -5.48 -24.32 -7.46
N ALA A 83 -5.42 -23.52 -8.52
CA ALA A 83 -6.34 -22.43 -8.74
C ALA A 83 -7.78 -22.92 -8.97
N LEU A 84 -8.74 -22.22 -8.41
CA LEU A 84 -10.14 -22.51 -8.66
C LEU A 84 -10.58 -22.02 -10.04
N LEU A 85 -11.44 -22.83 -10.66
CA LEU A 85 -12.16 -22.49 -11.87
C LEU A 85 -13.61 -22.16 -11.48
N GLN A 86 -14.32 -21.38 -12.30
CA GLN A 86 -15.75 -21.10 -12.08
C GLN A 86 -16.59 -22.39 -11.96
N THR A 87 -16.13 -23.48 -12.57
CA THR A 87 -16.79 -24.80 -12.50
C THR A 87 -16.44 -25.60 -11.25
N SER A 88 -15.49 -25.14 -10.44
CA SER A 88 -15.11 -25.82 -9.21
C SER A 88 -16.27 -25.83 -8.21
N THR A 89 -16.37 -26.90 -7.43
CA THR A 89 -17.44 -27.08 -6.44
C THR A 89 -16.85 -27.43 -5.09
N LEU A 90 -17.57 -27.14 -4.01
CA LEU A 90 -17.16 -27.47 -2.66
C LEU A 90 -18.28 -28.21 -1.94
N LYS A 91 -17.95 -29.39 -1.37
CA LYS A 91 -18.91 -30.20 -0.63
C LYS A 91 -19.05 -29.71 0.80
N CYS A 92 -20.30 -29.53 1.21
CA CYS A 92 -20.68 -29.37 2.59
C CYS A 92 -21.00 -30.74 3.18
N ASP A 93 -20.35 -31.13 4.27
CA ASP A 93 -20.47 -32.44 4.91
C ASP A 93 -21.90 -32.72 5.44
N VAL A 94 -22.70 -31.67 5.62
CA VAL A 94 -24.14 -31.77 5.91
C VAL A 94 -24.93 -32.36 4.72
N GLY A 95 -24.39 -32.32 3.51
CA GLY A 95 -25.00 -32.85 2.27
C GLY A 95 -25.35 -31.80 1.20
N GLY A 96 -24.79 -30.59 1.31
CA GLY A 96 -24.94 -29.53 0.30
C GLY A 96 -23.73 -29.45 -0.63
N GLU A 97 -23.92 -28.82 -1.79
CA GLU A 97 -22.85 -28.47 -2.72
C GLU A 97 -22.83 -26.95 -2.91
N ILE A 98 -21.64 -26.37 -2.82
CA ILE A 98 -21.38 -24.95 -3.02
C ILE A 98 -20.77 -24.76 -4.41
N SER A 99 -21.34 -23.85 -5.18
CA SER A 99 -20.89 -23.52 -6.54
C SER A 99 -20.59 -22.03 -6.64
N ILE A 100 -19.69 -21.66 -7.55
CA ILE A 100 -19.34 -20.27 -7.84
C ILE A 100 -20.31 -19.71 -8.89
N THR A 101 -21.03 -18.65 -8.54
CA THR A 101 -21.98 -17.98 -9.44
C THR A 101 -21.37 -16.77 -10.12
N ASP A 102 -20.47 -16.06 -9.44
CA ASP A 102 -19.68 -14.98 -10.01
C ASP A 102 -18.20 -15.15 -9.59
N PRO A 103 -17.32 -15.51 -10.54
CA PRO A 103 -15.90 -15.71 -10.25
C PRO A 103 -15.12 -14.41 -10.06
N GLN A 104 -15.75 -13.24 -10.24
CA GLN A 104 -15.15 -11.91 -10.12
C GLN A 104 -14.06 -11.57 -11.15
N GLN A 105 -13.88 -12.44 -12.16
CA GLN A 105 -13.05 -12.20 -13.32
C GLN A 105 -13.84 -11.49 -14.44
N THR A 106 -13.38 -10.31 -14.86
CA THR A 106 -14.08 -9.38 -15.76
C THR A 106 -13.76 -9.57 -17.25
N GLY A 107 -12.96 -10.58 -17.61
CA GLY A 107 -12.62 -10.88 -19.01
C GLY A 107 -12.05 -12.28 -19.20
N SER A 108 -11.96 -12.74 -20.45
CA SER A 108 -11.24 -13.98 -20.80
C SER A 108 -9.82 -13.65 -21.25
N ARG A 109 -8.84 -14.35 -20.67
CA ARG A 109 -7.41 -14.37 -21.04
C ARG A 109 -6.65 -13.05 -20.84
N THR A 110 -6.13 -12.87 -19.64
CA THR A 110 -4.68 -12.78 -19.38
C THR A 110 -4.51 -13.16 -17.91
N VAL A 111 -4.08 -14.41 -17.64
CA VAL A 111 -3.49 -14.71 -16.32
C VAL A 111 -2.05 -14.27 -16.46
N ILE A 112 -1.69 -13.13 -15.88
CA ILE A 112 -0.30 -12.71 -15.81
C ILE A 112 0.35 -13.66 -14.80
N PHE A 113 1.09 -14.65 -15.30
CA PHE A 113 1.89 -15.58 -14.49
C PHE A 113 3.28 -15.03 -14.14
N ASP A 114 3.49 -13.73 -14.31
CA ASP A 114 4.78 -13.12 -14.04
C ASP A 114 4.69 -12.39 -12.72
N ASN A 115 5.17 -13.07 -11.67
CA ASN A 115 5.80 -12.47 -10.49
C ASN A 115 5.17 -11.15 -10.02
N TYR A 116 3.85 -11.14 -9.85
CA TYR A 116 3.24 -10.10 -9.05
C TYR A 116 3.56 -10.44 -7.59
N SER A 117 4.77 -10.08 -7.15
CA SER A 117 4.86 -9.61 -5.78
C SER A 117 3.78 -8.53 -5.69
N ALA A 118 2.83 -8.64 -4.76
CA ALA A 118 2.08 -7.47 -4.33
C ALA A 118 3.08 -6.34 -4.34
N SER A 119 2.89 -5.32 -5.21
CA SER A 119 3.84 -4.22 -5.25
C SER A 119 4.05 -3.91 -3.79
N GLU A 120 5.27 -4.14 -3.26
CA GLU A 120 5.63 -3.47 -2.03
C GLU A 120 5.15 -2.07 -2.32
N ILE A 121 4.22 -1.56 -1.52
CA ILE A 121 3.79 -0.18 -1.68
C ILE A 121 5.12 0.54 -1.69
N ILE A 122 5.58 0.97 -2.87
CA ILE A 122 6.89 1.56 -3.01
C ILE A 122 6.64 2.87 -2.31
N LYS A 123 6.93 2.83 -1.03
CA LYS A 123 6.73 3.87 -0.06
C LYS A 123 7.82 4.84 -0.44
N THR A 124 7.53 5.61 -1.50
CA THR A 124 8.50 6.54 -2.06
C THR A 124 8.81 7.52 -0.95
N LYS A 125 10.10 7.66 -0.67
CA LYS A 125 10.60 8.64 0.27
C LYS A 125 10.19 10.02 -0.21
N GLN A 126 9.44 10.74 0.61
CA GLN A 126 8.94 12.07 0.27
C GLN A 126 9.17 13.03 1.43
N ILE A 127 9.51 14.26 1.07
CA ILE A 127 9.45 15.40 1.97
C ILE A 127 8.02 15.95 1.88
N VAL A 128 7.30 15.89 2.99
CA VAL A 128 5.90 16.32 3.08
C VAL A 128 5.81 17.83 3.33
N SER A 129 6.76 18.38 4.07
CA SER A 129 6.85 19.81 4.33
C SER A 129 8.24 20.22 4.77
N ALA A 130 8.63 21.45 4.46
CA ALA A 130 9.79 22.13 5.03
C ALA A 130 9.36 23.45 5.65
N SER A 131 9.90 23.80 6.81
CA SER A 131 9.56 25.01 7.55
C SER A 131 10.81 25.65 8.13
N TRP A 132 10.99 26.94 7.85
CA TRP A 132 12.04 27.73 8.46
C TRP A 132 11.76 27.91 9.95
N MET A 133 12.79 27.73 10.76
CA MET A 133 12.75 27.84 12.20
C MET A 133 13.87 28.76 12.69
N THR A 134 13.71 29.31 13.89
CA THR A 134 14.84 29.86 14.65
C THR A 134 15.91 28.78 14.87
N GLY A 135 17.18 29.16 15.00
CA GLY A 135 18.27 28.19 15.16
C GLY A 135 18.16 27.28 16.40
N ASP A 136 17.34 27.64 17.39
CA ASP A 136 17.01 26.82 18.55
C ASP A 136 15.74 25.95 18.38
N PHE A 137 15.16 25.93 17.17
CA PHE A 137 13.96 25.18 16.79
C PHE A 137 12.71 25.50 17.62
N LYS A 138 12.66 26.65 18.31
CA LYS A 138 11.49 27.02 19.12
C LYS A 138 10.33 27.60 18.30
N ASN A 139 10.63 28.42 17.30
CA ASN A 139 9.61 29.18 16.57
C ASN A 139 9.74 29.00 15.06
N ASN A 140 8.59 28.93 14.37
CA ASN A 140 8.53 29.02 12.92
C ASN A 140 8.68 30.47 12.47
N ILE A 141 9.45 30.69 11.40
CA ILE A 141 9.75 32.03 10.89
C ILE A 141 9.43 32.14 9.39
N LYS A 142 9.01 33.33 8.96
CA LYS A 142 8.81 33.68 7.54
C LYS A 142 9.87 34.63 7.02
N ASN A 143 10.51 35.37 7.92
CA ASN A 143 11.55 36.35 7.65
C ASN A 143 12.63 36.18 8.72
N ALA A 144 13.86 36.54 8.38
CA ALA A 144 14.99 36.59 9.29
C ALA A 144 15.77 37.89 9.07
N SER A 145 16.35 38.41 10.14
CA SER A 145 17.27 39.54 10.06
C SER A 145 18.67 39.07 9.69
N TYR A 146 19.49 39.99 9.17
CA TYR A 146 20.92 39.74 9.00
C TYR A 146 21.55 39.29 10.33
N ASN A 147 22.50 38.35 10.25
CA ASN A 147 23.18 37.72 11.39
C ASN A 147 22.30 36.85 12.31
N GLU A 148 21.04 36.57 11.97
CA GLU A 148 20.23 35.59 12.71
C GLU A 148 20.49 34.17 12.23
N LYS A 149 20.66 33.24 13.18
CA LYS A 149 20.75 31.81 12.86
C LYS A 149 19.37 31.25 12.60
N ILE A 150 19.19 30.73 11.39
CA ILE A 150 17.98 30.02 10.98
C ILE A 150 18.27 28.54 10.78
N SER A 151 17.24 27.72 10.80
CA SER A 151 17.33 26.28 10.56
C SER A 151 16.08 25.79 9.83
N LEU A 152 16.13 24.57 9.31
CA LEU A 152 15.03 24.00 8.54
C LEU A 152 14.49 22.75 9.23
N LEU A 153 13.20 22.75 9.57
CA LEU A 153 12.50 21.57 10.05
C LEU A 153 11.77 20.91 8.90
N VAL A 154 12.04 19.63 8.69
CA VAL A 154 11.51 18.85 7.58
C VAL A 154 10.65 17.71 8.11
N LYS A 155 9.43 17.57 7.59
CA LYS A 155 8.58 16.40 7.83
C LYS A 155 8.69 15.46 6.64
N THR A 156 8.86 14.19 6.92
CA THR A 156 9.12 13.16 5.93
C THR A 156 8.10 12.05 6.04
N ILE A 157 7.94 11.29 4.96
CA ILE A 157 7.20 10.04 4.95
C ILE A 157 8.07 8.99 4.27
N ASN A 158 8.03 7.76 4.81
CA ASN A 158 8.78 6.60 4.32
C ASN A 158 10.31 6.69 4.44
N TYR A 159 10.81 7.64 5.23
CA TYR A 159 12.17 7.60 5.74
C TYR A 159 12.20 6.85 7.07
N GLU A 160 13.23 6.04 7.27
CA GLU A 160 13.49 5.34 8.52
C GLU A 160 14.23 6.26 9.51
N ALA A 161 14.03 6.03 10.81
CA ALA A 161 14.78 6.76 11.82
C ALA A 161 16.29 6.47 11.69
N GLY A 162 17.11 7.51 11.75
CA GLY A 162 18.56 7.43 11.52
C GLY A 162 18.98 7.73 10.08
N GLU A 163 18.05 7.83 9.13
CA GLU A 163 18.40 8.24 7.77
C GLU A 163 18.79 9.72 7.69
N THR A 164 19.75 10.03 6.83
CA THR A 164 20.18 11.41 6.57
C THR A 164 19.47 11.97 5.36
N ILE A 165 18.96 13.19 5.48
CA ILE A 165 18.38 13.97 4.38
C ILE A 165 19.24 15.20 4.17
N THR A 166 19.51 15.50 2.91
CA THR A 166 20.15 16.74 2.46
C THR A 166 19.17 17.50 1.57
N ILE A 167 18.95 18.78 1.88
CA ILE A 167 18.14 19.70 1.09
C ILE A 167 19.05 20.79 0.54
N ILE A 168 18.97 21.00 -0.78
CA ILE A 168 19.59 22.12 -1.46
C ILE A 168 18.52 23.23 -1.55
N VAL A 169 18.86 24.41 -1.05
CA VAL A 169 18.02 25.61 -1.15
C VAL A 169 18.70 26.58 -2.10
N ASP A 170 17.98 26.96 -3.15
CA ASP A 170 18.36 27.94 -4.15
C ASP A 170 17.65 29.29 -3.92
N GLU A 171 18.31 30.38 -4.30
CA GLU A 171 17.67 31.70 -4.31
C GLU A 171 16.83 31.85 -5.58
N LYS A 172 15.56 32.25 -5.41
CA LYS A 172 14.55 32.25 -6.47
C LYS A 172 14.85 33.21 -7.62
N ASP A 173 15.50 34.33 -7.36
CA ASP A 173 15.84 35.36 -8.34
C ASP A 173 17.29 35.22 -8.86
N GLY A 174 17.99 34.13 -8.51
CA GLY A 174 19.40 33.89 -8.87
C GLY A 174 20.39 34.88 -8.24
N LYS A 175 19.98 35.59 -7.18
CA LYS A 175 20.80 36.48 -6.37
C LYS A 175 21.66 35.68 -5.40
N ASP A 176 22.67 36.35 -4.86
CA ASP A 176 23.52 35.74 -3.85
C ASP A 176 22.77 35.64 -2.51
N ILE A 177 22.72 34.43 -1.97
CA ILE A 177 22.29 34.13 -0.60
C ILE A 177 23.30 34.73 0.38
N ASN A 178 24.59 34.60 0.08
CA ASN A 178 25.67 35.26 0.81
C ASN A 178 26.95 35.33 -0.06
N GLN A 179 27.45 36.53 -0.35
CA GLN A 179 28.78 36.76 -0.98
C GLN A 179 29.15 35.77 -2.12
N GLY A 180 28.34 35.69 -3.17
CA GLY A 180 28.57 34.78 -4.31
C GLY A 180 28.03 33.36 -4.15
N ILE A 181 27.45 33.00 -3.00
CA ILE A 181 26.78 31.71 -2.78
C ILE A 181 25.35 31.79 -3.33
N LYS A 182 25.02 30.92 -4.28
CA LYS A 182 23.69 30.84 -4.91
C LYS A 182 22.83 29.68 -4.40
N GLU A 183 23.47 28.68 -3.81
CA GLU A 183 22.85 27.47 -3.29
C GLU A 183 23.47 27.14 -1.95
N ILE A 184 22.64 26.73 -1.00
CA ILE A 184 23.08 26.21 0.29
C ILE A 184 22.57 24.77 0.46
N SER A 185 23.37 23.95 1.12
CA SER A 185 23.03 22.55 1.39
C SER A 185 22.88 22.36 2.89
N LEU A 186 21.69 21.95 3.34
CA LEU A 186 21.37 21.70 4.73
C LEU A 186 21.13 20.21 4.93
N SER A 187 21.69 19.60 5.97
CA SER A 187 21.54 18.17 6.25
C SER A 187 21.08 17.90 7.66
N GLY A 188 20.34 16.80 7.85
CA GLY A 188 19.78 16.41 9.14
C GLY A 188 19.35 14.94 9.16
N ILE A 189 19.22 14.39 10.37
CA ILE A 189 18.86 12.99 10.60
C ILE A 189 17.37 12.90 10.92
N VAL A 190 16.68 11.95 10.29
CA VAL A 190 15.26 11.66 10.54
C VAL A 190 15.12 10.96 11.90
N ASN A 191 14.23 11.49 12.74
CA ASN A 191 13.89 10.91 14.04
C ASN A 191 12.70 9.93 13.92
N GLU A 192 12.38 9.26 15.03
CA GLU A 192 11.28 8.27 15.11
C GLU A 192 9.91 8.83 14.73
N ASN A 193 9.72 10.15 14.82
CA ASN A 193 8.48 10.83 14.45
C ASN A 193 8.45 11.26 12.97
N GLY A 194 9.46 10.90 12.18
CA GLY A 194 9.57 11.24 10.76
C GLY A 194 9.99 12.69 10.50
N PHE A 195 10.59 13.38 11.48
CA PHE A 195 11.12 14.73 11.31
C PHE A 195 12.64 14.74 11.24
N ALA A 196 13.19 15.63 10.41
CA ALA A 196 14.62 15.93 10.39
C ALA A 196 14.86 17.41 10.74
N GLU A 197 15.73 17.65 11.71
CA GLU A 197 16.22 18.99 12.06
C GLU A 197 17.51 19.25 11.29
N LEU A 198 17.41 20.07 10.25
CA LEU A 198 18.55 20.41 9.40
C LEU A 198 19.22 21.65 9.98
N LYS A 199 20.31 21.40 10.70
CA LYS A 199 21.10 22.40 11.42
C LYS A 199 22.28 22.79 10.55
N GLU A 200 22.27 23.98 9.96
CA GLU A 200 23.51 24.70 9.72
C GLU A 200 23.32 26.20 9.53
N ILE A 201 24.38 26.92 9.90
CA ILE A 201 24.47 28.34 10.23
C ILE A 201 24.51 29.14 8.93
N ILE A 202 23.37 29.65 8.49
CA ILE A 202 23.34 30.73 7.50
C ILE A 202 23.45 32.03 8.31
N GLU A 203 24.66 32.56 8.50
CA GLU A 203 24.80 33.98 8.82
C GLU A 203 24.58 34.76 7.52
N ILE A 204 23.40 35.36 7.38
CA ILE A 204 23.15 36.29 6.28
C ILE A 204 23.96 37.55 6.61
N GLU A 205 25.11 37.72 5.96
CA GLU A 205 25.95 38.89 6.17
C GLU A 205 25.28 40.15 5.59
N SER A 206 25.44 41.27 6.28
CA SER A 206 24.98 42.55 5.76
C SER A 206 25.71 42.90 4.46
N PRO A 207 25.04 43.47 3.44
CA PRO A 207 25.73 43.94 2.25
C PRO A 207 26.81 44.95 2.66
N LYS A 208 28.05 44.77 2.18
CA LYS A 208 29.15 45.70 2.44
C LYS A 208 28.70 47.10 2.02
N GLN A 209 28.58 48.02 2.98
CA GLN A 209 28.38 49.42 2.65
C GLN A 209 29.63 49.90 1.91
N ASN A 210 29.45 50.25 0.64
CA ASN A 210 30.49 50.85 -0.18
C ASN A 210 30.72 52.26 0.37
N THR A 211 31.65 52.40 1.32
CA THR A 211 32.08 53.70 1.85
C THR A 211 33.06 54.33 0.87
N THR A 212 32.54 54.82 -0.24
CA THR A 212 33.27 55.78 -1.09
C THR A 212 32.95 57.17 -0.58
N TRP A 213 33.78 57.70 0.33
CA TRP A 213 33.79 59.13 0.63
C TRP A 213 34.53 59.83 -0.53
N ILE A 214 33.82 60.70 -1.27
CA ILE A 214 34.42 61.75 -2.11
C ILE A 214 34.42 63.03 -1.27
#